data_AF-A0A759RSJ5-F1
#
_entry.id   AF-A0A759RSJ5-F1
#
_cell.length_a   1.000
_cell.length_b   1.000
_cell.length_c   1.000
_cell.angle_alpha   90.00
_cell.angle_beta   90.00
_cell.angle_gamma   90.00
#
_symmetry.space_group_name_H-M   'P 1'
#
loop_
_entity.id
_entity.type
_entity.pdbx_description
1 polymer ?
#
loop_
_entity_poly.entity_id
_entity_poly.type
_entity_poly.pdbx_seq_one_letter_code
_entity_poly.pdbx_strand_id
1 'polypeptide(L)'
;MIIVNLTLGFYLPARQGDYSLRYSPGSEVVIVNERELGIISTLIFLFVVINSELLGINKNQNIQEMFELTVLQGKYDRLLSYAREQLSTEAFDFCQSYIK
;
A
#
# COMPACT_ATOMS: atom_id res chain seq x y z
N MET A 1 18.09 0.14 7.87
CA MET A 1 17.75 -1.30 7.95
C MET A 1 16.31 -1.44 7.51
N ILE A 2 16.02 -2.18 6.45
CA ILE A 2 14.63 -2.43 6.01
C ILE A 2 14.08 -3.51 6.93
N ILE A 3 13.04 -3.21 7.71
CA ILE A 3 12.34 -4.21 8.50
C ILE A 3 11.14 -4.67 7.67
N VAL A 4 11.16 -5.94 7.28
CA VAL A 4 10.05 -6.56 6.53
C VAL A 4 9.11 -7.20 7.54
N ASN A 5 7.83 -6.85 7.49
CA ASN A 5 6.82 -7.68 8.15
C ASN A 5 6.62 -8.93 7.29
N LEU A 6 7.25 -10.04 7.67
CA LEU A 6 7.22 -11.29 6.88
C LEU A 6 5.83 -11.93 6.81
N THR A 7 4.95 -11.64 7.77
CA THR A 7 3.60 -12.22 7.84
C THR A 7 2.64 -11.54 6.87
N LEU A 8 2.77 -10.22 6.68
CA LEU A 8 1.88 -9.41 5.85
C LEU A 8 2.55 -8.84 4.59
N GLY A 9 3.87 -8.98 4.47
CA GLY A 9 4.62 -8.66 3.26
C GLY A 9 4.76 -7.17 2.96
N PHE A 10 4.78 -6.30 3.98
CA PHE A 10 5.02 -4.86 3.80
C PHE A 10 6.36 -4.40 4.36
N TYR A 11 6.91 -3.36 3.75
CA TYR A 11 8.18 -2.76 4.11
C TYR A 11 7.98 -1.61 5.10
N LEU A 12 8.78 -1.57 6.16
CA LEU A 12 8.86 -0.39 7.02
C LEU A 12 9.88 0.61 6.45
N PRO A 13 9.56 1.92 6.45
CA PRO A 13 10.51 2.97 6.14
C PRO A 13 11.78 2.84 6.98
N ALA A 14 12.93 3.14 6.38
CA ALA A 14 14.22 3.02 7.05
C ALA A 14 14.44 4.05 8.18
N ARG A 15 13.68 5.15 8.16
CA ARG A 15 13.70 6.20 9.18
C ARG A 15 12.47 6.03 10.07
N GLN A 16 12.65 6.12 11.38
CA GLN A 16 11.54 6.14 12.33
C GLN A 16 11.10 7.58 12.58
N GLY A 17 9.80 7.79 12.80
CA GLY A 17 9.22 9.09 13.08
C GLY A 17 7.94 9.38 12.28
N ASP A 18 7.49 10.62 12.40
CA ASP A 18 6.26 11.08 11.77
C ASP A 18 6.48 11.57 10.35
N TYR A 19 5.52 11.28 9.49
CA TYR A 19 5.51 11.59 8.08
C TYR A 19 4.25 12.37 7.71
N SER A 20 4.41 13.42 6.92
CA SER A 20 3.29 14.17 6.36
C SER A 20 2.92 13.64 4.98
N LEU A 21 1.73 13.08 4.87
CA LEU A 21 1.14 12.61 3.62
C LEU A 21 0.11 13.62 3.09
N ARG A 22 0.09 13.80 1.76
CA ARG A 22 -0.92 14.59 1.05
C ARG A 22 -1.22 13.94 -0.29
N TYR A 23 -2.51 13.91 -0.66
CA TYR A 23 -2.96 13.29 -1.91
C TYR A 23 -2.54 14.16 -3.10
N SER A 24 -2.74 15.47 -2.98
CA SER A 24 -2.41 16.45 -4.01
C SER A 24 -2.01 17.79 -3.38
N PRO A 25 -1.43 18.72 -4.15
CA PRO A 25 -1.21 20.08 -3.66
C PRO A 25 -2.53 20.72 -3.22
N GLY A 26 -2.59 21.17 -1.96
CA GLY A 26 -3.78 21.78 -1.37
C GLY A 26 -4.79 20.80 -0.75
N SER A 27 -4.55 19.49 -0.81
CA SER A 27 -5.33 18.53 -0.02
C SER A 27 -4.96 18.63 1.46
N GLU A 28 -5.83 18.07 2.30
CA GLU A 28 -5.53 17.85 3.71
C GLU A 28 -4.23 17.06 3.89
N VAL A 29 -3.50 17.40 4.96
CA VAL A 29 -2.27 16.73 5.36
C VAL A 29 -2.59 15.75 6.46
N VAL A 30 -2.26 14.48 6.24
CA VAL A 30 -2.39 13.42 7.24
C VAL A 30 -1.01 13.08 7.79
N ILE A 31 -0.88 13.12 9.11
CA ILE A 31 0.36 12.74 9.79
C ILE A 31 0.28 11.27 10.16
N VAL A 32 1.30 10.50 9.79
CA VAL A 32 1.38 9.06 10.03
C VAL A 32 2.75 8.67 10.57
N ASN A 33 2.81 7.63 11.40
CA ASN A 33 4.10 7.06 11.80
C ASN A 33 4.69 6.12 10.73
N GLU A 34 5.90 5.61 10.95
CA GLU A 34 6.56 4.72 9.97
C GLU A 34 5.78 3.43 9.67
N ARG A 35 5.05 2.90 10.66
CA ARG A 35 4.27 1.66 10.49
C ARG A 35 3.07 1.91 9.58
N GLU A 36 2.32 2.97 9.86
CA GLU A 36 1.18 3.40 9.06
C GLU A 36 1.63 3.73 7.63
N LEU A 37 2.76 4.41 7.47
CA LEU A 37 3.35 4.68 6.16
C LEU A 37 3.68 3.40 5.40
N GLY A 38 4.25 2.40 6.07
CA GLY A 38 4.56 1.09 5.45
C GLY A 38 3.31 0.35 4.96
N ILE A 39 2.24 0.38 5.76
CA ILE A 39 0.94 -0.22 5.39
C ILE A 39 0.33 0.52 4.20
N ILE A 40 0.21 1.85 4.27
CA ILE A 40 -0.40 2.69 3.22
C ILE A 40 0.35 2.54 1.89
N SER A 41 1.68 2.68 1.91
CA SER A 41 2.50 2.58 0.70
C SER A 41 2.40 1.21 0.04
N THR A 42 2.34 0.13 0.83
CA THR A 42 2.20 -1.23 0.29
C THR A 42 0.81 -1.47 -0.29
N LEU A 43 -0.25 -0.94 0.34
CA LEU A 43 -1.60 -1.00 -0.22
C LEU A 43 -1.70 -0.29 -1.58
N ILE A 44 -1.19 0.93 -1.66
CA ILE A 44 -1.19 1.71 -2.91
C ILE A 44 -0.38 0.98 -3.99
N PHE A 45 0.79 0.43 -3.64
CA PHE A 45 1.60 -0.34 -4.57
C PHE A 45 0.85 -1.56 -5.13
N LEU A 46 0.26 -2.39 -4.25
CA LEU A 46 -0.51 -3.56 -4.67
C LEU A 46 -1.70 -3.16 -5.55
N PHE A 47 -2.42 -2.09 -5.20
CA PHE A 47 -3.53 -1.56 -6.01
C PHE A 47 -3.05 -1.17 -7.41
N VAL A 48 -1.96 -0.42 -7.53
CA VAL A 48 -1.42 0.01 -8.83
C VAL A 48 -0.96 -1.18 -9.67
N VAL A 49 -0.27 -2.16 -9.07
CA VAL A 49 0.19 -3.36 -9.78
C VAL A 49 -1.00 -4.18 -10.27
N ILE A 50 -1.97 -4.48 -9.41
CA ILE A 50 -3.17 -5.27 -9.76
C ILE A 50 -3.95 -4.59 -10.90
N ASN A 51 -4.20 -3.28 -10.80
CA ASN A 51 -4.93 -2.55 -11.84
C ASN A 51 -4.13 -2.46 -13.15
N SER A 52 -2.81 -2.29 -13.10
CA SER A 52 -1.98 -2.25 -14.31
C SER A 52 -1.99 -3.58 -15.07
N GLU A 53 -2.01 -4.70 -14.35
CA GLU A 53 -2.19 -6.04 -14.92
C GLU A 53 -3.59 -6.22 -15.53
N LEU A 54 -4.64 -5.86 -14.78
CA LEU A 54 -6.03 -5.96 -15.24
C LEU A 54 -6.31 -5.12 -16.50
N LEU A 55 -5.68 -3.96 -16.62
CA LEU A 55 -5.81 -3.06 -17.77
C LEU A 55 -4.92 -3.47 -18.96
N GLY A 56 -4.09 -4.51 -18.82
CA GLY A 56 -3.16 -4.94 -19.86
C GLY A 56 -2.08 -3.90 -20.20
N ILE A 57 -1.88 -2.92 -19.32
CA ILE A 57 -0.85 -1.87 -19.45
C ILE A 57 0.51 -2.46 -19.14
N ASN A 58 0.56 -3.42 -18.20
CA ASN A 58 1.77 -4.14 -17.87
C ASN A 58 2.01 -5.26 -18.90
N LYS A 59 2.84 -4.98 -19.92
CA LYS A 59 3.32 -5.97 -20.89
C LYS A 59 4.57 -6.71 -20.41
N ASN A 60 4.92 -6.55 -19.14
CA ASN A 60 6.17 -7.07 -18.60
C ASN A 60 5.98 -8.55 -18.24
N GLN A 61 6.32 -9.43 -19.19
CA GLN A 61 6.24 -10.89 -19.04
C GLN A 61 6.93 -11.39 -17.75
N ASN A 62 7.98 -10.69 -17.28
CA ASN A 62 8.69 -11.02 -16.06
C ASN A 62 7.86 -10.82 -14.76
N ILE A 63 6.88 -9.90 -14.74
CA ILE A 63 5.99 -9.70 -13.58
C ILE A 63 4.88 -10.76 -13.58
N GLN A 64 4.34 -11.08 -14.76
CA GLN A 64 3.39 -12.17 -14.95
C GLN A 64 3.98 -13.55 -14.62
N GLU A 65 5.27 -13.76 -14.90
CA GLU A 65 5.98 -14.99 -14.50
C GLU A 65 6.30 -15.05 -12.98
N MET A 66 6.33 -13.91 -12.27
CA MET A 66 6.73 -13.89 -10.85
C MET A 66 5.57 -13.99 -9.85
N PHE A 67 4.34 -13.58 -10.17
CA PHE A 67 3.20 -13.71 -9.25
C PHE A 67 1.85 -13.82 -9.98
N GLU A 68 1.09 -14.89 -9.72
CA GLU A 68 -0.29 -15.00 -10.15
C GLU A 68 -1.14 -13.84 -9.61
N LEU A 69 -1.91 -13.17 -10.46
CA LEU A 69 -2.78 -12.04 -10.09
C LEU A 69 -3.66 -12.36 -8.88
N THR A 70 -4.17 -13.58 -8.80
CA THR A 70 -4.98 -14.08 -7.67
C THR A 70 -4.22 -14.05 -6.34
N VAL A 71 -2.91 -14.31 -6.34
CA VAL A 71 -2.06 -14.21 -5.14
C VAL A 71 -1.90 -12.76 -4.72
N LEU A 72 -1.72 -11.84 -5.67
CA LEU A 72 -1.62 -10.40 -5.37
C LEU A 72 -2.94 -9.85 -4.81
N GLN A 73 -4.07 -10.22 -5.41
CA GLN A 73 -5.40 -9.88 -4.89
C GLN A 73 -5.61 -10.42 -3.48
N GLY A 74 -5.30 -11.69 -3.23
CA GLY A 74 -5.41 -12.26 -1.89
C GLY A 74 -4.47 -11.64 -0.86
N LYS A 75 -3.32 -11.07 -1.27
CA LYS A 75 -2.45 -10.27 -0.40
C LYS A 75 -3.05 -8.89 -0.12
N TYR A 76 -3.59 -8.24 -1.16
CA TYR A 76 -4.25 -6.96 -1.06
C TYR A 76 -5.43 -7.01 -0.07
N ASP A 77 -6.31 -7.99 -0.19
CA ASP A 77 -7.49 -8.12 0.68
C ASP A 77 -7.10 -8.30 2.15
N ARG A 78 -6.09 -9.13 2.42
CA ARG A 78 -5.57 -9.35 3.78
C ARG A 78 -4.95 -8.08 4.35
N LEU A 79 -4.16 -7.37 3.55
CA LEU A 79 -3.54 -6.13 3.98
C LEU A 79 -4.59 -5.03 4.19
N LEU A 80 -5.66 -4.99 3.39
CA LEU A 80 -6.75 -4.04 3.53
C LEU A 80 -7.52 -4.27 4.83
N SER A 81 -7.83 -5.53 5.16
CA SER A 81 -8.44 -5.90 6.45
C SER A 81 -7.54 -5.49 7.62
N TYR A 82 -6.24 -5.77 7.52
CA TYR A 82 -5.27 -5.38 8.55
C TYR A 82 -5.17 -3.86 8.69
N ALA A 83 -5.10 -3.11 7.59
CA ALA A 83 -5.02 -1.65 7.61
C ALA A 83 -6.24 -1.04 8.31
N ARG A 84 -7.43 -1.59 8.09
CA ARG A 84 -8.66 -1.14 8.75
C ARG A 84 -8.60 -1.25 10.29
N GLU A 85 -7.89 -2.24 10.81
CA GLU A 85 -7.74 -2.45 12.25
C GLU A 85 -6.58 -1.64 12.85
N GLN A 86 -5.60 -1.24 12.04
CA GLN A 86 -4.30 -0.75 12.53
C GLN A 86 -4.02 0.72 12.22
N LEU A 87 -4.69 1.29 11.22
CA LEU A 87 -4.57 2.71 10.88
C LEU A 87 -5.56 3.54 11.69
N SER A 88 -5.22 4.80 11.97
CA SER A 88 -6.22 5.78 12.38
C SER A 88 -7.29 5.97 11.30
N THR A 89 -8.45 6.52 11.67
CA THR A 89 -9.53 6.81 10.73
C THR A 89 -9.02 7.71 9.59
N GLU A 90 -8.26 8.75 9.92
CA GLU A 90 -7.71 9.72 8.96
C GLU A 90 -6.71 9.06 8.00
N ALA A 91 -5.84 8.19 8.52
CA ALA A 91 -4.86 7.46 7.72
C ALA A 91 -5.52 6.42 6.81
N PHE A 92 -6.59 5.77 7.27
CA PHE A 92 -7.37 4.84 6.47
C PHE A 92 -8.16 5.56 5.37
N ASP A 93 -8.83 6.66 5.70
CA ASP A 93 -9.57 7.49 4.73
C ASP A 93 -8.64 8.08 3.66
N PHE A 94 -7.43 8.51 4.05
CA PHE A 94 -6.38 8.90 3.13
C PHE A 94 -6.05 7.77 2.15
N CYS A 95 -5.83 6.55 2.65
CA CYS A 95 -5.54 5.40 1.80
C CYS A 95 -6.69 5.11 0.82
N GLN A 96 -7.95 5.19 1.28
CA GLN A 96 -9.12 4.97 0.43
C GLN A 96 -9.27 6.04 -0.67
N SER A 97 -8.79 7.26 -0.46
CA SER A 97 -8.81 8.32 -1.48
C SER A 97 -8.00 7.99 -2.73
N TYR A 98 -6.97 7.14 -2.62
CA TYR A 98 -6.14 6.66 -3.74
C TYR A 98 -6.74 5.46 -4.48
N ILE A 99 -7.70 4.76 -3.87
CA ILE A 99 -8.20 3.45 -4.32
C ILE A 99 -9.57 3.57 -5.03
N LYS A 100 -10.23 4.73 -4.93
CA LYS A 100 -11.48 5.04 -5.63
C LYS A 100 -11.25 5.31 -7.13
#